data_AF-A0A2M7DML9-F1
#
_entry.id   AF-A0A2M7DML9-F1
#
_cell.length_a   1.000
_cell.length_b   1.000
_cell.length_c   1.000
_cell.angle_alpha   90.00
_cell.angle_beta   90.00
_cell.angle_gamma   90.00
#
_symmetry.space_group_name_H-M   'P 1'
#
loop_
_entity.id
_entity.type
_entity.pdbx_description
1 polymer ?
#
loop_
_entity_poly.entity_id
_entity_poly.type
_entity_poly.pdbx_seq_one_letter_code
_entity_poly.pdbx_strand_id
1 'polypeptide(L)'
;MTTWIFPANPDDFLIENAFQELETIDWGTNNKVKTGDFIYIYKSIGKDNLKGKIIMETEVIKENVPNYDYIDDKKFWLRKNFDLTDYKKHIRLELIGKIFNYKISSRLSYENLKKNGLRSTMMGPIKLDNNPRLKVYIENTLNIIMYEKNDLANDTFIAKMPTWLRWLLFLPFAIFGSFIVTIILTLLNIISMHWFFRSNNIPLSDVLVPLFGSFLLGGLFVAIGSVTAPKHQRSIAIALLVLLIIYSICSYFYYLIYLGSDIDIPILNTPWQFQVLFESILTIIGGCVSLYTILYAVSKNEKLF
;
A
#
# COMPACT_ATOMS: atom_id res chain seq x y z
N MET A 1 21.16 -15.13 -19.19
CA MET A 1 20.17 -14.94 -18.13
C MET A 1 19.57 -16.30 -17.79
N THR A 2 19.79 -16.78 -16.56
CA THR A 2 19.24 -18.06 -16.08
C THR A 2 18.07 -17.79 -15.15
N THR A 3 17.07 -18.66 -15.16
CA THR A 3 15.95 -18.60 -14.20
C THR A 3 16.05 -19.75 -13.20
N TRP A 4 15.75 -19.48 -11.93
CA TRP A 4 15.83 -20.44 -10.84
C TRP A 4 14.55 -20.44 -9.99
N ILE A 5 14.32 -21.53 -9.26
CA ILE A 5 13.39 -21.57 -8.13
C ILE A 5 14.19 -21.87 -6.87
N PHE A 6 14.07 -21.00 -5.86
CA PHE A 6 14.71 -21.19 -4.57
C PHE A 6 13.65 -21.45 -3.49
N PRO A 7 13.75 -22.56 -2.73
CA PRO A 7 12.86 -22.78 -1.60
C PRO A 7 13.21 -21.85 -0.44
N ALA A 8 12.20 -21.27 0.18
CA ALA A 8 12.28 -20.48 1.40
C ALA A 8 11.38 -21.14 2.46
N ASN A 9 12.01 -21.66 3.50
CA ASN A 9 11.32 -22.27 4.62
C ASN A 9 10.92 -21.18 5.63
N PRO A 10 9.61 -20.98 5.90
CA PRO A 10 9.16 -19.99 6.86
C PRO A 10 9.59 -20.30 8.31
N ASP A 11 9.97 -21.54 8.63
CA ASP A 11 10.51 -21.89 9.95
C ASP A 11 11.98 -21.45 10.12
N ASP A 12 12.68 -21.16 9.01
CA ASP A 12 14.08 -20.73 9.01
C ASP A 12 14.22 -19.22 8.87
N PHE A 13 13.47 -18.62 7.93
CA PHE A 13 13.59 -17.22 7.58
C PHE A 13 12.24 -16.60 7.15
N LEU A 14 11.89 -15.48 7.76
CA LEU A 14 10.66 -14.72 7.46
C LEU A 14 10.80 -13.87 6.19
N ILE A 15 10.92 -14.55 5.04
CA ILE A 15 11.21 -13.94 3.74
C ILE A 15 10.24 -12.82 3.33
N GLU A 16 8.96 -12.96 3.64
CA GLU A 16 7.95 -11.95 3.32
C GLU A 16 8.13 -10.65 4.12
N ASN A 17 8.49 -10.79 5.39
CA ASN A 17 8.73 -9.67 6.29
C ASN A 17 10.06 -9.00 5.96
N ALA A 18 11.08 -9.80 5.63
CA ALA A 18 12.37 -9.31 5.18
C ALA A 18 12.20 -8.40 3.95
N PHE A 19 11.57 -8.89 2.88
CA PHE A 19 11.28 -8.07 1.69
C PHE A 19 10.17 -7.01 1.88
N GLN A 20 9.50 -6.98 3.03
CA GLN A 20 8.57 -5.88 3.34
C GLN A 20 9.32 -4.68 3.93
N GLU A 21 10.38 -4.93 4.68
CA GLU A 21 11.15 -3.87 5.32
C GLU A 21 12.44 -3.54 4.58
N LEU A 22 13.03 -4.54 3.94
CA LEU A 22 14.26 -4.46 3.19
C LEU A 22 13.92 -4.48 1.69
N GLU A 23 14.44 -3.52 0.94
CA GLU A 23 14.29 -3.48 -0.52
C GLU A 23 15.08 -4.61 -1.21
N THR A 24 16.16 -5.05 -0.56
CA THR A 24 17.04 -6.13 -1.01
C THR A 24 17.41 -7.06 0.15
N ILE A 25 17.77 -8.30 -0.15
CA ILE A 25 18.25 -9.26 0.85
C ILE A 25 19.50 -9.99 0.35
N ASP A 26 20.34 -10.44 1.27
CA ASP A 26 21.47 -11.31 0.94
C ASP A 26 21.08 -12.77 1.17
N TRP A 27 21.27 -13.61 0.16
CA TRP A 27 20.85 -15.01 0.17
C TRP A 27 22.04 -15.94 -0.02
N GLY A 28 22.20 -16.89 0.91
CA GLY A 28 23.24 -17.92 0.84
C GLY A 28 22.94 -18.96 -0.24
N THR A 29 23.91 -19.26 -1.10
CA THR A 29 23.75 -20.32 -2.10
C THR A 29 25.07 -20.98 -2.49
N ASN A 30 24.99 -22.29 -2.75
CA ASN A 30 26.10 -23.08 -3.31
C ASN A 30 26.02 -23.20 -4.84
N ASN A 31 24.99 -22.63 -5.46
CA ASN A 31 24.75 -22.71 -6.90
C ASN A 31 25.51 -21.63 -7.67
N LYS A 32 25.80 -21.91 -8.95
CA LYS A 32 26.47 -20.97 -9.87
C LYS A 32 25.49 -19.92 -10.43
N VAL A 33 24.81 -19.21 -9.54
CA VAL A 33 23.93 -18.08 -9.86
C VAL A 33 24.77 -16.86 -10.23
N LYS A 34 24.32 -16.10 -11.23
CA LYS A 34 25.00 -14.89 -11.72
C LYS A 34 24.16 -13.61 -11.57
N THR A 35 24.80 -12.45 -11.59
CA THR A 35 24.12 -11.15 -11.68
C THR A 35 23.27 -11.12 -12.95
N GLY A 36 22.04 -10.61 -12.83
CA GLY A 36 21.01 -10.62 -13.84
C GLY A 36 20.25 -11.96 -13.94
N ASP A 37 20.57 -13.00 -13.17
CA ASP A 37 19.69 -14.17 -13.10
C ASP A 37 18.39 -13.83 -12.35
N PHE A 38 17.29 -14.50 -12.70
CA PHE A 38 16.01 -14.37 -12.00
C PHE A 38 15.80 -15.54 -11.04
N ILE A 39 15.24 -15.24 -9.87
CA ILE A 39 14.91 -16.24 -8.85
C ILE A 39 13.44 -16.12 -8.47
N TYR A 40 12.72 -17.22 -8.63
CA TYR A 40 11.40 -17.39 -8.06
C TYR A 40 11.51 -17.96 -6.65
N ILE A 41 10.94 -17.26 -5.67
CA ILE A 41 10.93 -17.72 -4.28
C ILE A 41 9.71 -18.63 -4.06
N TYR A 42 9.98 -19.91 -3.76
CA TYR A 42 8.98 -20.89 -3.38
C TYR A 42 8.87 -20.93 -1.85
N LYS A 43 7.75 -20.46 -1.30
CA LYS A 43 7.48 -20.57 0.13
C LYS A 43 6.84 -21.92 0.43
N SER A 44 7.50 -22.74 1.23
CA SER A 44 6.94 -24.01 1.71
C SER A 44 5.94 -23.79 2.85
N ILE A 45 5.07 -24.78 3.04
CA ILE A 45 4.10 -24.88 4.14
C ILE A 45 4.41 -26.18 4.87
N GLY A 46 4.99 -26.05 6.06
CA GLY A 46 5.39 -27.20 6.88
C GLY A 46 6.72 -27.82 6.43
N LYS A 47 7.20 -28.77 7.25
CA LYS A 47 8.56 -29.30 7.19
C LYS A 47 8.85 -30.20 5.98
N ASP A 48 7.82 -30.71 5.30
CA ASP A 48 7.98 -31.66 4.20
C ASP A 48 8.25 -30.98 2.84
N ASN A 49 8.09 -29.66 2.72
CA ASN A 49 8.19 -28.89 1.48
C ASN A 49 7.27 -29.40 0.34
N LEU A 50 6.32 -30.29 0.65
CA LEU A 50 5.36 -30.86 -0.31
C LEU A 50 4.08 -30.04 -0.41
N LYS A 51 4.00 -28.96 0.36
CA LYS A 51 2.96 -27.94 0.30
C LYS A 51 3.64 -26.59 0.22
N GLY A 52 3.08 -25.69 -0.57
CA GLY A 52 3.70 -24.39 -0.83
C GLY A 52 3.38 -23.86 -2.21
N LYS A 53 3.93 -22.70 -2.53
CA LYS A 53 3.76 -22.03 -3.82
C LYS A 53 4.87 -21.02 -4.06
N ILE A 54 5.06 -20.65 -5.32
CA ILE A 54 5.88 -19.48 -5.65
C ILE A 54 5.14 -18.22 -5.21
N ILE A 55 5.83 -17.35 -4.48
CA ILE A 55 5.26 -16.13 -3.88
C ILE A 55 5.91 -14.83 -4.37
N MET A 56 7.12 -14.88 -4.92
CA MET A 56 7.87 -13.70 -5.34
C MET A 56 8.77 -13.99 -6.53
N GLU A 57 9.03 -12.96 -7.30
CA GLU A 57 10.07 -12.89 -8.33
C GLU A 57 11.13 -11.88 -7.90
N THR A 58 12.40 -12.27 -8.02
CA THR A 58 13.55 -11.45 -7.65
C THR A 58 14.60 -11.49 -8.76
N GLU A 59 15.42 -10.45 -8.82
CA GLU A 59 16.61 -10.39 -9.67
C GLU A 59 17.88 -10.42 -8.81
N VAL A 60 18.91 -11.08 -9.32
CA VAL A 60 20.22 -11.10 -8.68
C VAL A 60 20.98 -9.85 -9.09
N ILE A 61 21.09 -8.87 -8.20
CA ILE A 61 21.77 -7.61 -8.49
C ILE A 61 23.26 -7.66 -8.16
N LYS A 62 23.68 -8.58 -7.29
CA LYS A 62 25.09 -8.73 -6.88
C LYS A 62 25.47 -10.18 -6.62
N GLU A 63 26.63 -10.59 -7.13
CA GLU A 63 27.27 -11.87 -6.82
C GLU A 63 28.36 -11.71 -5.74
N ASN A 64 28.62 -12.79 -5.00
CA ASN A 64 29.73 -12.89 -4.03
C ASN A 64 29.77 -11.70 -3.09
N VAL A 65 28.63 -11.39 -2.47
CA VAL A 65 28.54 -10.33 -1.47
C VAL A 65 29.58 -10.63 -0.38
N PRO A 66 30.50 -9.71 -0.08
CA PRO A 66 31.50 -9.95 0.95
C PRO A 66 30.89 -9.76 2.34
N ASN A 67 31.40 -10.48 3.35
CA ASN A 67 30.83 -10.51 4.70
C ASN A 67 30.63 -9.12 5.34
N TYR A 68 31.51 -8.15 5.05
CA TYR A 68 31.42 -6.79 5.60
C TYR A 68 30.28 -5.95 4.99
N ASP A 69 29.71 -6.41 3.88
CA ASP A 69 28.62 -5.75 3.14
C ASP A 69 27.29 -6.47 3.33
N TYR A 70 27.22 -7.46 4.23
CA TYR A 70 25.97 -8.17 4.51
C TYR A 70 24.93 -7.24 5.12
N ILE A 71 23.70 -7.35 4.60
CA ILE A 71 22.51 -6.72 5.18
C ILE A 71 22.23 -7.38 6.54
N ASP A 72 22.07 -6.57 7.59
CA ASP A 72 21.68 -7.09 8.91
C ASP A 72 20.17 -7.41 8.93
N ASP A 73 19.85 -8.67 8.67
CA ASP A 73 18.49 -9.20 8.58
C ASP A 73 18.18 -10.22 9.69
N LYS A 74 19.03 -10.28 10.73
CA LYS A 74 18.96 -11.27 11.83
C LYS A 74 17.60 -11.34 12.52
N LYS A 75 16.86 -10.23 12.59
CA LYS A 75 15.51 -10.20 13.18
C LYS A 75 14.48 -11.07 12.43
N PHE A 76 14.76 -11.44 11.18
CA PHE A 76 13.91 -12.31 10.38
C PHE A 76 14.32 -13.78 10.46
N TRP A 77 15.42 -14.09 11.15
CA TRP A 77 15.93 -15.45 11.31
C TRP A 77 15.18 -16.13 12.44
N LEU A 78 14.51 -17.23 12.13
CA LEU A 78 13.79 -18.04 13.12
C LEU A 78 14.58 -19.27 13.54
N ARG A 79 15.50 -19.73 12.69
CA ARG A 79 16.43 -20.81 13.03
C ARG A 79 17.51 -20.29 13.98
N LYS A 80 17.52 -20.82 15.21
CA LYS A 80 18.45 -20.42 16.29
C LYS A 80 19.94 -20.66 15.96
N ASN A 81 20.25 -21.61 15.09
CA ASN A 81 21.61 -22.01 14.72
C ASN A 81 21.85 -21.80 13.22
N PHE A 82 21.50 -20.64 12.69
CA PHE A 82 21.82 -20.30 11.31
C PHE A 82 23.28 -19.84 11.25
N ASP A 83 24.12 -20.58 10.52
CA ASP A 83 25.52 -20.25 10.32
C ASP A 83 25.71 -19.73 8.89
N LEU A 84 26.19 -18.50 8.74
CA LEU A 84 26.49 -17.90 7.44
C LEU A 84 27.57 -18.68 6.67
N THR A 85 28.34 -19.54 7.34
CA THR A 85 29.35 -20.39 6.70
C THR A 85 28.78 -21.63 6.01
N ASP A 86 27.47 -21.93 6.18
CA ASP A 86 26.80 -23.06 5.50
C ASP A 86 26.81 -22.91 3.96
N TYR A 87 27.09 -21.71 3.45
CA TYR A 87 27.09 -21.38 2.03
C TYR A 87 28.44 -20.85 1.56
N LYS A 88 28.87 -21.32 0.39
CA LYS A 88 30.12 -20.90 -0.27
C LYS A 88 30.10 -19.43 -0.68
N LYS A 89 28.93 -18.88 -0.97
CA LYS A 89 28.76 -17.48 -1.36
C LYS A 89 27.37 -16.97 -1.02
N HIS A 90 27.26 -15.65 -0.94
CA HIS A 90 26.00 -14.93 -0.84
C HIS A 90 25.77 -14.10 -2.11
N ILE A 91 24.51 -14.00 -2.50
CA ILE A 91 24.05 -13.17 -3.61
C ILE A 91 23.06 -12.13 -3.07
N ARG A 92 23.00 -10.95 -3.67
CA ARG A 92 21.99 -9.94 -3.32
C ARG A 92 20.81 -10.05 -4.26
N LEU A 93 19.62 -10.18 -3.68
CA LEU A 93 18.36 -10.26 -4.39
C LEU A 93 17.60 -8.95 -4.23
N GLU A 94 17.15 -8.39 -5.36
CA GLU A 94 16.19 -7.30 -5.40
C GLU A 94 14.80 -7.85 -5.73
N LEU A 95 13.79 -7.38 -5.01
CA LEU A 95 12.41 -7.79 -5.26
C LEU A 95 11.89 -7.13 -6.54
N ILE A 96 11.52 -7.95 -7.53
CA ILE A 96 10.83 -7.48 -8.73
C ILE A 96 9.32 -7.39 -8.48
N GLY A 97 8.74 -8.41 -7.83
CA GLY A 97 7.31 -8.44 -7.59
C GLY A 97 6.87 -9.52 -6.62
N LYS A 98 5.80 -9.23 -5.89
CA LYS A 98 5.09 -10.17 -5.00
C LYS A 98 3.83 -10.69 -5.69
N ILE A 99 3.57 -11.99 -5.53
CA ILE A 99 2.45 -12.70 -6.14
C ILE A 99 1.34 -12.87 -5.09
N PHE A 100 0.57 -11.81 -4.87
CA PHE A 100 -0.37 -11.72 -3.75
C PHE A 100 -1.76 -12.32 -4.00
N ASN A 101 -2.21 -12.42 -5.25
CA ASN A 101 -3.60 -12.79 -5.51
C ASN A 101 -3.83 -14.27 -5.15
N TYR A 102 -4.60 -14.56 -4.09
CA TYR A 102 -4.85 -15.92 -3.59
C TYR A 102 -5.42 -16.85 -4.67
N LYS A 103 -6.40 -16.39 -5.45
CA LYS A 103 -7.06 -17.18 -6.51
C LYS A 103 -6.08 -17.53 -7.63
N ILE A 104 -5.18 -16.61 -7.96
CA ILE A 104 -4.21 -16.78 -9.05
C ILE A 104 -2.91 -17.49 -8.58
N SER A 105 -2.45 -17.22 -7.36
CA SER A 105 -1.28 -17.85 -6.73
C SER A 105 -1.46 -19.36 -6.53
N SER A 106 -2.71 -19.84 -6.50
CA SER A 106 -3.04 -21.28 -6.49
C SER A 106 -2.49 -22.01 -7.74
N ARG A 107 -2.35 -21.31 -8.87
CA ARG A 107 -1.74 -21.87 -10.10
C ARG A 107 -0.26 -22.16 -9.90
N LEU A 108 0.43 -21.41 -9.06
CA LEU A 108 1.85 -21.64 -8.74
C LEU A 108 2.05 -22.52 -7.49
N SER A 109 1.02 -23.27 -7.08
CA SER A 109 1.12 -24.24 -5.99
C SER A 109 2.00 -25.43 -6.36
N TYR A 110 2.56 -26.09 -5.36
CA TYR A 110 3.35 -27.31 -5.54
C TYR A 110 2.68 -28.35 -6.44
N GLU A 111 1.39 -28.62 -6.22
CA GLU A 111 0.63 -29.60 -7.01
C GLU A 111 0.58 -29.24 -8.48
N ASN A 112 0.35 -27.96 -8.79
CA ASN A 112 0.30 -27.48 -10.16
C ASN A 112 1.68 -27.42 -10.80
N LEU A 113 2.71 -27.02 -10.05
CA LEU A 113 4.11 -27.11 -10.52
C LEU A 113 4.49 -28.56 -10.84
N LYS A 114 4.11 -29.52 -9.98
CA LYS A 114 4.35 -30.96 -10.16
C LYS A 114 3.64 -31.50 -11.40
N LYS A 115 2.36 -31.17 -11.59
CA LYS A 115 1.61 -31.50 -12.81
C LYS A 115 2.25 -30.94 -14.08
N ASN A 116 2.94 -29.80 -13.97
CA ASN A 116 3.56 -29.10 -15.10
C ASN A 116 5.08 -29.30 -15.22
N GLY A 117 5.64 -30.29 -14.54
CA GLY A 117 6.99 -30.77 -14.82
C GLY A 117 7.99 -30.63 -13.68
N LEU A 118 7.60 -30.16 -12.49
CA LEU A 118 8.45 -30.26 -11.30
C LEU A 118 8.67 -31.74 -10.94
N ARG A 119 9.88 -32.24 -11.17
CA ARG A 119 10.24 -33.66 -11.01
C ARG A 119 10.76 -34.02 -9.62
N SER A 120 11.39 -33.06 -8.94
CA SER A 120 11.99 -33.26 -7.61
C SER A 120 11.16 -32.58 -6.53
N THR A 121 11.35 -33.01 -5.29
CA THR A 121 10.92 -32.25 -4.12
C THR A 121 11.68 -30.92 -4.06
N MET A 122 11.03 -29.89 -3.50
CA MET A 122 11.63 -28.56 -3.30
C MET A 122 12.55 -28.56 -2.08
N MET A 123 13.58 -29.42 -2.08
CA MET A 123 14.58 -29.50 -1.00
C MET A 123 15.79 -28.60 -1.26
N GLY A 124 15.92 -28.04 -2.46
CA GLY A 124 16.98 -27.11 -2.81
C GLY A 124 16.68 -26.36 -4.10
N PRO A 125 17.58 -25.45 -4.51
CA PRO A 125 17.41 -24.67 -5.73
C PRO A 125 17.25 -25.51 -7.00
N ILE A 126 16.36 -25.08 -7.88
CA ILE A 126 16.09 -25.73 -9.17
C ILE A 126 16.42 -24.75 -10.30
N LYS A 127 17.31 -25.15 -11.20
CA LYS A 127 17.59 -24.41 -12.44
C LYS A 127 16.51 -24.69 -13.47
N LEU A 128 15.71 -23.68 -13.83
CA LEU A 128 14.57 -23.83 -14.74
C LEU A 128 14.97 -24.05 -16.20
N ASP A 129 16.15 -23.60 -16.60
CA ASP A 129 16.66 -23.84 -17.97
C ASP A 129 16.80 -25.33 -18.28
N ASN A 130 16.99 -26.17 -17.24
CA ASN A 130 17.03 -27.63 -17.40
C ASN A 130 15.63 -28.25 -17.51
N ASN A 131 14.57 -27.45 -17.35
CA ASN A 131 13.18 -27.88 -17.38
C ASN A 131 12.30 -26.88 -18.13
N PRO A 132 12.41 -26.82 -19.47
CA PRO A 132 11.70 -25.82 -20.28
C PRO A 132 10.19 -25.84 -20.10
N ARG A 133 9.59 -27.03 -19.90
CA ARG A 133 8.14 -27.18 -19.67
C ARG A 133 7.70 -26.45 -18.40
N LEU A 134 8.42 -26.64 -17.29
CA LEU A 134 8.11 -25.97 -16.03
C LEU A 134 8.36 -24.45 -16.14
N LYS A 135 9.44 -24.05 -16.82
CA LYS A 135 9.77 -22.66 -17.06
C LYS A 135 8.64 -21.93 -17.80
N VAL A 136 8.23 -22.45 -18.96
CA VAL A 136 7.14 -21.89 -19.77
C VAL A 136 5.83 -21.83 -18.98
N TYR A 137 5.54 -22.86 -18.18
CA TYR A 137 4.34 -22.87 -17.34
C TYR A 137 4.33 -21.71 -16.32
N ILE A 138 5.45 -21.51 -15.61
CA ILE A 138 5.58 -20.44 -14.62
C ILE A 138 5.47 -19.07 -15.29
N GLU A 139 6.25 -18.84 -16.36
CA GLU A 139 6.27 -17.57 -17.09
C GLU A 139 4.88 -17.23 -17.68
N ASN A 140 4.20 -18.18 -18.31
CA ASN A 140 2.84 -17.96 -18.82
C ASN A 140 1.86 -17.68 -17.69
N THR A 141 1.98 -18.39 -16.57
CA THR A 141 1.12 -18.15 -15.41
C THR A 141 1.34 -16.73 -14.89
N LEU A 142 2.59 -16.30 -14.70
CA LEU A 142 2.96 -14.93 -14.28
C LEU A 142 2.43 -13.87 -15.24
N ASN A 143 2.57 -14.08 -16.55
CA ASN A 143 2.02 -13.18 -17.56
C ASN A 143 0.50 -13.04 -17.46
N ILE A 144 -0.23 -14.14 -17.22
CA ILE A 144 -1.68 -14.09 -16.98
C ILE A 144 -1.98 -13.29 -15.70
N ILE A 145 -1.22 -13.49 -14.62
CA ILE A 145 -1.41 -12.73 -13.37
C ILE A 145 -1.25 -11.23 -13.63
N MET A 146 -0.20 -10.86 -14.37
CA MET A 146 0.10 -9.47 -14.71
C MET A 146 -0.98 -8.87 -15.62
N TYR A 147 -1.45 -9.64 -16.60
CA TYR A 147 -2.56 -9.23 -17.47
C TYR A 147 -3.86 -9.03 -16.67
N GLU A 148 -4.28 -10.00 -15.87
CA GLU A 148 -5.49 -9.89 -15.03
C GLU A 148 -5.40 -8.72 -14.04
N LYS A 149 -4.22 -8.47 -13.44
CA LYS A 149 -3.99 -7.30 -12.58
C LYS A 149 -4.19 -5.98 -13.33
N ASN A 150 -3.62 -5.88 -14.53
CA ASN A 150 -3.72 -4.70 -15.37
C ASN A 150 -5.14 -4.49 -15.91
N ASP A 151 -5.82 -5.56 -16.31
CA ASP A 151 -7.19 -5.53 -16.82
C ASP A 151 -8.16 -5.07 -15.72
N LEU A 152 -8.05 -5.64 -14.52
CA LEU A 152 -8.84 -5.20 -13.36
C LEU A 152 -8.54 -3.73 -12.99
N ALA A 153 -7.32 -3.24 -13.19
CA ALA A 153 -6.98 -1.82 -12.99
C ALA A 153 -7.57 -0.90 -14.07
N ASN A 154 -7.73 -1.42 -15.29
CA ASN A 154 -8.20 -0.68 -16.45
C ASN A 154 -9.71 -0.78 -16.70
N ASP A 155 -10.42 -1.71 -16.05
CA ASP A 155 -11.86 -1.93 -16.29
C ASP A 155 -12.80 -0.94 -15.57
N THR A 156 -12.29 -0.13 -14.63
CA THR A 156 -13.13 0.87 -13.96
C THR A 156 -13.57 1.96 -14.95
N PHE A 157 -14.80 2.47 -14.78
CA PHE A 157 -15.31 3.60 -15.58
C PHE A 157 -14.32 4.77 -15.59
N ILE A 158 -13.73 5.07 -14.44
CA ILE A 158 -12.71 6.11 -14.28
C ILE A 158 -11.44 5.81 -15.09
N ALA A 159 -10.98 4.55 -15.09
CA ALA A 159 -9.83 4.12 -15.87
C ALA A 159 -10.09 4.06 -17.39
N LYS A 160 -11.34 4.17 -17.84
CA LYS A 160 -11.70 4.30 -19.27
C LYS A 160 -11.77 5.75 -19.75
N MET A 161 -11.94 6.73 -18.85
CA MET A 161 -12.00 8.15 -19.23
C MET A 161 -10.68 8.64 -19.86
N PRO A 162 -10.69 9.52 -20.87
CA PRO A 162 -9.47 10.15 -21.39
C PRO A 162 -8.67 10.84 -20.29
N THR A 163 -7.33 10.85 -20.39
CA THR A 163 -6.44 11.45 -19.37
C THR A 163 -6.79 12.91 -19.08
N TRP A 164 -7.07 13.72 -20.11
CA TRP A 164 -7.44 15.13 -19.93
C TRP A 164 -8.73 15.30 -19.12
N LEU A 165 -9.71 14.40 -19.31
CA LEU A 165 -10.99 14.45 -18.59
C LEU A 165 -10.80 14.12 -17.11
N ARG A 166 -9.87 13.21 -16.77
CA ARG A 166 -9.51 12.92 -15.38
C ARG A 166 -8.85 14.12 -14.70
N TRP A 167 -7.96 14.82 -15.41
CA TRP A 167 -7.35 16.07 -14.93
C TRP A 167 -8.35 17.23 -14.80
N LEU A 168 -9.45 17.20 -15.53
CA LEU A 168 -10.54 18.15 -15.34
C LEU A 168 -11.41 17.78 -14.12
N LEU A 169 -11.63 16.49 -13.89
CA LEU A 169 -12.61 15.99 -12.93
C LEU A 169 -12.07 15.71 -11.52
N PHE A 170 -10.75 15.68 -11.29
CA PHE A 170 -10.22 15.35 -9.96
C PHE A 170 -10.73 16.28 -8.85
N LEU A 171 -10.83 17.57 -9.13
CA LEU A 171 -11.33 18.56 -8.16
C LEU A 171 -12.86 18.46 -7.97
N PRO A 172 -13.70 18.40 -9.02
CA PRO A 172 -15.12 18.11 -8.88
C PRO A 172 -15.42 16.84 -8.07
N PHE A 173 -14.67 15.75 -8.28
CA PHE A 173 -14.83 14.52 -7.51
C PHE A 173 -14.41 14.68 -6.05
N ALA A 174 -13.32 15.41 -5.78
CA ALA A 174 -12.91 15.74 -4.43
C ALA A 174 -14.01 16.50 -3.67
N ILE A 175 -14.58 17.53 -4.31
CA ILE A 175 -15.69 18.33 -3.77
C ILE A 175 -16.94 17.46 -3.55
N PHE A 176 -17.26 16.59 -4.50
CA PHE A 176 -18.38 15.66 -4.37
C PHE A 176 -18.20 14.71 -3.19
N GLY A 177 -16.96 14.23 -2.96
CA GLY A 177 -16.61 13.46 -1.79
C GLY A 177 -16.89 14.19 -0.48
N SER A 178 -16.48 15.46 -0.38
CA SER A 178 -16.78 16.30 0.77
C SER A 178 -18.28 16.57 0.93
N PHE A 179 -19.01 16.76 -0.17
CA PHE A 179 -20.46 16.99 -0.14
C PHE A 179 -21.24 15.82 0.46
N ILE A 180 -20.85 14.58 0.15
CA ILE A 180 -21.43 13.37 0.77
C ILE A 180 -21.26 13.41 2.29
N VAL A 181 -20.07 13.77 2.77
CA VAL A 181 -19.81 13.88 4.21
C VAL A 181 -20.70 14.95 4.84
N THR A 182 -20.82 16.11 4.21
CA THR A 182 -21.70 17.18 4.70
C THR A 182 -23.15 16.70 4.83
N ILE A 183 -23.69 16.01 3.83
CA ILE A 183 -25.05 15.44 3.90
C ILE A 183 -25.19 14.48 5.10
N ILE A 184 -24.23 13.56 5.25
CA ILE A 184 -24.25 12.58 6.36
C ILE A 184 -24.22 13.31 7.71
N LEU A 185 -23.35 14.30 7.87
CA LEU A 185 -23.25 15.08 9.11
C LEU A 185 -24.51 15.89 9.38
N THR A 186 -25.13 16.49 8.36
CA THR A 186 -26.40 17.20 8.50
C THR A 186 -27.51 16.25 8.97
N LEU A 187 -27.61 15.07 8.39
CA LEU A 187 -28.59 14.06 8.81
C LEU A 187 -28.34 13.58 10.24
N LEU A 188 -27.09 13.32 10.61
CA LEU A 188 -26.71 12.96 11.98
C LEU A 188 -27.05 14.07 12.97
N ASN A 189 -26.85 15.33 12.59
CA ASN A 189 -27.20 16.46 13.43
C ASN A 189 -28.72 16.58 13.62
N ILE A 190 -29.51 16.46 12.55
CA ILE A 190 -30.99 16.46 12.63
C ILE A 190 -31.49 15.36 13.57
N ILE A 191 -30.95 14.14 13.43
CA ILE A 191 -31.26 13.03 14.33
C ILE A 191 -30.85 13.42 15.75
N SER A 192 -29.62 13.87 15.96
CA SER A 192 -29.15 14.23 17.30
C SER A 192 -30.05 15.27 17.97
N MET A 193 -30.43 16.33 17.26
CA MET A 193 -31.37 17.33 17.78
C MET A 193 -32.71 16.70 18.17
N HIS A 194 -33.26 15.79 17.37
CA HIS A 194 -34.52 15.14 17.70
C HIS A 194 -34.47 14.29 18.99
N TRP A 195 -33.33 13.65 19.28
CA TRP A 195 -33.19 12.72 20.41
C TRP A 195 -32.61 13.36 21.69
N PHE A 196 -31.81 14.43 21.57
CA PHE A 196 -31.06 15.01 22.71
C PHE A 196 -31.61 16.34 23.26
N PHE A 197 -32.64 16.95 22.65
CA PHE A 197 -33.27 18.20 23.12
C PHE A 197 -33.98 18.11 24.49
N ARG A 198 -33.79 17.04 25.26
CA ARG A 198 -34.40 16.83 26.58
C ARG A 198 -33.49 17.22 27.76
N SER A 199 -32.30 17.76 27.51
CA SER A 199 -31.32 18.10 28.57
C SER A 199 -30.73 19.51 28.36
N ASN A 200 -30.65 20.31 29.42
CA ASN A 200 -30.13 21.70 29.43
C ASN A 200 -28.61 21.82 29.22
N ASN A 201 -27.92 20.77 28.76
CA ASN A 201 -26.49 20.78 28.51
C ASN A 201 -26.23 20.93 27.00
N ILE A 202 -25.10 21.55 26.63
CA ILE A 202 -24.61 21.55 25.24
C ILE A 202 -24.55 20.09 24.78
N PRO A 203 -25.33 19.71 23.74
CA PRO A 203 -25.31 18.36 23.23
C PRO A 203 -23.88 17.95 22.91
N LEU A 204 -23.43 16.80 23.40
CA LEU A 204 -22.10 16.24 23.08
C LEU A 204 -21.88 16.16 21.55
N SER A 205 -22.97 16.02 20.79
CA SER A 205 -23.01 16.05 19.34
C SER A 205 -22.62 17.39 18.72
N ASP A 206 -22.94 18.53 19.34
CA ASP A 206 -22.58 19.86 18.83
C ASP A 206 -21.07 20.11 18.86
N VAL A 207 -20.34 19.31 19.66
CA VAL A 207 -18.88 19.31 19.69
C VAL A 207 -18.32 18.15 18.89
N LEU A 208 -18.77 16.91 19.10
CA LEU A 208 -18.16 15.75 18.46
C LEU A 208 -18.44 15.67 16.95
N VAL A 209 -19.64 16.02 16.49
CA VAL A 209 -20.01 15.88 15.07
C VAL A 209 -19.18 16.81 14.19
N PRO A 210 -18.98 18.11 14.52
CA PRO A 210 -18.08 18.97 13.74
C PRO A 210 -16.63 18.51 13.76
N LEU A 211 -16.14 17.99 14.89
CA LEU A 211 -14.74 17.52 15.02
C LEU A 211 -14.47 16.30 14.14
N PHE A 212 -15.25 15.23 14.31
CA PHE A 212 -15.13 14.03 13.47
C PHE A 212 -15.46 14.34 12.00
N GLY A 213 -16.44 15.21 11.76
CA GLY A 213 -16.82 15.66 10.45
C GLY A 213 -15.70 16.36 9.70
N SER A 214 -14.97 17.26 10.37
CA SER A 214 -13.85 18.00 9.80
C SER A 214 -12.71 17.08 9.38
N PHE A 215 -12.38 16.08 10.21
CA PHE A 215 -11.40 15.05 9.87
C PHE A 215 -11.83 14.24 8.64
N LEU A 216 -13.07 13.75 8.62
CA LEU A 216 -13.60 12.96 7.50
C LEU A 216 -13.68 13.78 6.20
N LEU A 217 -14.06 15.05 6.29
CA LEU A 217 -14.12 15.97 5.15
C LEU A 217 -12.76 16.08 4.45
N GLY A 218 -11.69 16.33 5.21
CA GLY A 218 -10.34 16.44 4.66
C GLY A 218 -9.82 15.13 4.09
N GLY A 219 -10.06 14.02 4.80
CA GLY A 219 -9.67 12.69 4.35
C GLY A 219 -10.36 12.29 3.05
N LEU A 220 -11.68 12.45 2.96
CA LEU A 220 -12.45 12.07 1.77
C LEU A 220 -12.24 13.00 0.59
N PHE A 221 -11.98 14.29 0.82
CA PHE A 221 -11.57 15.23 -0.23
C PHE A 221 -10.33 14.72 -0.97
N VAL A 222 -9.28 14.35 -0.23
CA VAL A 222 -8.04 13.84 -0.81
C VAL A 222 -8.23 12.43 -1.38
N ALA A 223 -8.91 11.54 -0.66
CA ALA A 223 -9.11 10.16 -1.08
C ALA A 223 -9.89 10.08 -2.40
N ILE A 224 -11.10 10.65 -2.45
CA ILE A 224 -11.98 10.54 -3.61
C ILE A 224 -11.40 11.28 -4.81
N GLY A 225 -10.84 12.47 -4.59
CA GLY A 225 -10.20 13.22 -5.66
C GLY A 225 -9.01 12.48 -6.27
N SER A 226 -8.18 11.81 -5.46
CA SER A 226 -7.02 11.06 -5.96
C SER A 226 -7.40 9.86 -6.83
N VAL A 227 -8.52 9.19 -6.55
CA VAL A 227 -8.98 8.00 -7.28
C VAL A 227 -9.27 8.31 -8.75
N THR A 228 -9.59 9.57 -9.08
CA THR A 228 -9.89 10.00 -10.46
C THR A 228 -8.75 9.80 -11.45
N ALA A 229 -7.48 9.75 -11.02
CA ALA A 229 -6.37 9.42 -11.90
C ALA A 229 -5.46 8.35 -11.28
N PRO A 230 -5.75 7.05 -11.49
CA PRO A 230 -5.00 5.93 -10.90
C PRO A 230 -3.48 5.99 -11.15
N LYS A 231 -3.06 6.44 -12.33
CA LYS A 231 -1.64 6.53 -12.70
C LYS A 231 -0.90 7.70 -12.04
N HIS A 232 -1.62 8.74 -11.61
CA HIS A 232 -1.06 9.95 -11.02
C HIS A 232 -1.61 10.22 -9.61
N GLN A 233 -2.10 9.18 -8.93
CA GLN A 233 -2.73 9.25 -7.60
C GLN A 233 -1.86 10.02 -6.60
N ARG A 234 -0.55 9.79 -6.59
CA ARG A 234 0.39 10.49 -5.70
C ARG A 234 0.41 12.00 -5.93
N SER A 235 0.58 12.41 -7.19
CA SER A 235 0.66 13.83 -7.57
C SER A 235 -0.66 14.55 -7.28
N ILE A 236 -1.78 13.90 -7.57
CA ILE A 236 -3.12 14.47 -7.30
C ILE A 236 -3.38 14.56 -5.80
N ALA A 237 -3.04 13.54 -5.01
CA ALA A 237 -3.23 13.56 -3.57
C ALA A 237 -2.42 14.69 -2.90
N ILE A 238 -1.17 14.89 -3.34
CA ILE A 238 -0.34 16.02 -2.87
C ILE A 238 -0.97 17.36 -3.26
N ALA A 239 -1.39 17.51 -4.52
CA ALA A 239 -2.01 18.74 -4.99
C ALA A 239 -3.31 19.06 -4.23
N LEU A 240 -4.16 18.07 -3.99
CA LEU A 240 -5.38 18.22 -3.21
C LEU A 240 -5.09 18.54 -1.74
N LEU A 241 -4.05 17.95 -1.12
CA LEU A 241 -3.65 18.31 0.23
C LEU A 241 -3.17 19.77 0.31
N VAL A 242 -2.39 20.23 -0.66
CA VAL A 242 -1.95 21.64 -0.72
C VAL A 242 -3.16 22.57 -0.86
N LEU A 243 -4.10 22.25 -1.76
CA LEU A 243 -5.34 23.01 -1.91
C LEU A 243 -6.17 23.02 -0.62
N LEU A 244 -6.25 21.88 0.07
CA LEU A 244 -6.95 21.75 1.34
C LEU A 244 -6.32 22.63 2.43
N ILE A 245 -4.99 22.63 2.54
CA ILE A 245 -4.25 23.48 3.49
C ILE A 245 -4.50 24.96 3.19
N ILE A 246 -4.40 25.37 1.92
CA ILE A 246 -4.66 26.76 1.51
C ILE A 246 -6.10 27.14 1.87
N TYR A 247 -7.08 26.31 1.54
CA TYR A 247 -8.48 26.54 1.88
C TYR A 247 -8.70 26.67 3.40
N SER A 248 -8.15 25.76 4.19
CA SER A 248 -8.25 25.79 5.66
C SER A 248 -7.65 27.06 6.26
N ILE A 249 -6.48 27.49 5.77
CA ILE A 249 -5.83 28.73 6.20
C ILE A 249 -6.67 29.96 5.81
N CYS A 250 -7.12 30.03 4.56
CA CYS A 250 -7.95 31.13 4.07
C CYS A 250 -9.28 31.23 4.84
N SER A 251 -9.92 30.09 5.10
CA SER A 251 -11.16 30.02 5.90
C SER A 251 -10.93 30.58 7.30
N TYR A 252 -9.87 30.14 7.98
CA TYR A 252 -9.52 30.65 9.31
C TYR A 252 -9.29 32.17 9.32
N PHE A 253 -8.50 32.70 8.37
CA PHE A 253 -8.27 34.14 8.27
C PHE A 253 -9.54 34.93 7.92
N TYR A 254 -10.40 34.39 7.06
CA TYR A 254 -11.69 35.00 6.76
C TYR A 254 -12.53 35.15 8.03
N TYR A 255 -12.60 34.12 8.88
CA TYR A 255 -13.31 34.19 10.16
C TYR A 255 -12.67 35.21 11.13
N LEU A 256 -11.34 35.29 11.18
CA LEU A 256 -10.66 36.30 12.00
C LEU A 256 -10.98 37.74 11.56
N ILE A 257 -10.97 38.00 10.25
CA ILE A 257 -11.25 39.34 9.71
C ILE A 257 -12.73 39.70 9.90
N TYR A 258 -13.64 38.76 9.62
CA TYR A 258 -15.07 38.97 9.78
C TYR A 258 -15.44 39.28 11.23
N LEU A 259 -14.94 38.48 12.19
CA LEU A 259 -15.22 38.68 13.62
C LEU A 259 -14.46 39.89 14.20
N GLY A 260 -13.30 40.23 13.66
CA GLY A 260 -12.54 41.42 14.06
C GLY A 260 -13.09 42.74 13.52
N SER A 261 -14.05 42.70 12.59
CA SER A 261 -14.72 43.88 12.04
C SER A 261 -15.87 44.40 12.91
N ASP A 262 -16.35 43.58 13.86
CA ASP A 262 -17.20 44.02 14.97
C ASP A 262 -16.31 44.68 16.03
N ILE A 263 -16.24 46.01 15.98
CA ILE A 263 -15.25 46.89 16.62
C ILE A 263 -15.12 46.75 18.17
N ASP A 264 -16.02 46.04 18.85
CA ASP A 264 -16.02 45.94 20.32
C ASP A 264 -15.71 44.55 20.90
N ILE A 265 -15.34 43.55 20.09
CA ILE A 265 -15.01 42.20 20.58
C ILE A 265 -13.49 41.99 20.61
N PRO A 266 -12.88 41.74 21.78
CA PRO A 266 -11.45 41.48 21.85
C PRO A 266 -11.07 40.27 20.99
N ILE A 267 -10.16 40.51 20.05
CA ILE A 267 -9.77 39.65 18.90
C ILE A 267 -9.33 38.22 19.29
N LEU A 268 -9.07 37.93 20.58
CA LEU A 268 -8.40 36.70 21.01
C LEU A 268 -9.19 35.74 21.92
N ASN A 269 -10.47 35.97 22.24
CA ASN A 269 -11.12 35.21 23.34
C ASN A 269 -12.53 34.68 23.07
N THR A 270 -12.89 34.35 21.83
CA THR A 270 -14.19 33.69 21.57
C THR A 270 -14.02 32.18 21.34
N PRO A 271 -14.77 31.31 22.05
CA PRO A 271 -14.75 29.85 21.83
C PRO A 271 -14.92 29.41 20.36
N TRP A 272 -15.62 30.21 19.56
CA TRP A 272 -15.83 30.00 18.13
C TRP A 272 -14.55 30.07 17.30
N GLN A 273 -13.63 31.00 17.60
CA GLN A 273 -12.34 31.08 16.89
C GLN A 273 -11.48 29.83 17.15
N PHE A 274 -11.50 29.32 18.38
CA PHE A 274 -10.83 28.07 18.73
C PHE A 274 -11.44 26.87 18.02
N GLN A 275 -12.77 26.82 17.91
CA GLN A 275 -13.47 25.78 17.17
C GLN A 275 -13.08 25.79 15.69
N VAL A 276 -13.14 26.93 15.00
CA VAL A 276 -12.77 27.04 13.58
C VAL A 276 -11.30 26.67 13.33
N LEU A 277 -10.40 27.11 14.21
CA LEU A 277 -8.99 26.73 14.15
C LEU A 277 -8.82 25.20 14.26
N PHE A 278 -9.50 24.60 15.24
CA PHE A 278 -9.36 23.18 15.53
C PHE A 278 -10.01 22.31 14.44
N GLU A 279 -11.16 22.71 13.90
CA GLU A 279 -11.77 22.09 12.71
C GLU A 279 -10.83 22.15 11.50
N SER A 280 -10.21 23.31 11.25
CA SER A 280 -9.24 23.50 10.17
C SER A 280 -8.03 22.57 10.32
N ILE A 281 -7.50 22.43 11.55
CA ILE A 281 -6.40 21.50 11.85
C ILE A 281 -6.84 20.06 11.61
N LEU A 282 -8.02 19.65 12.09
CA LEU A 282 -8.52 18.30 11.91
C LEU A 282 -8.75 17.94 10.44
N THR A 283 -9.24 18.88 9.63
CA THR A 283 -9.35 18.72 8.19
C THR A 283 -8.00 18.46 7.54
N ILE A 284 -6.97 19.22 7.90
CA ILE A 284 -5.61 18.99 7.40
C ILE A 284 -5.10 17.61 7.83
N ILE A 285 -5.28 17.23 9.11
CA ILE A 285 -4.87 15.92 9.61
C ILE A 285 -5.55 14.79 8.84
N GLY A 286 -6.86 14.89 8.59
CA GLY A 286 -7.60 13.94 7.78
C GLY A 286 -7.02 13.79 6.37
N GLY A 287 -6.71 14.92 5.73
CA GLY A 287 -6.03 14.93 4.42
C GLY A 287 -4.65 14.27 4.46
N CYS A 288 -3.84 14.54 5.49
CA CYS A 288 -2.53 13.92 5.69
C CYS A 288 -2.63 12.40 5.88
N VAL A 289 -3.60 11.92 6.65
CA VAL A 289 -3.86 10.49 6.83
C VAL A 289 -4.22 9.84 5.48
N SER A 290 -5.09 10.47 4.69
CA SER A 290 -5.41 9.98 3.35
C SER A 290 -4.20 9.97 2.42
N LEU A 291 -3.33 10.99 2.46
CA LEU A 291 -2.12 11.00 1.66
C LEU A 291 -1.19 9.85 2.06
N TYR A 292 -1.00 9.64 3.37
CA TYR A 292 -0.18 8.54 3.88
C TYR A 292 -0.69 7.18 3.41
N THR A 293 -1.99 6.92 3.52
CA THR A 293 -2.57 5.65 3.07
C THR A 293 -2.39 5.43 1.57
N ILE A 294 -2.54 6.49 0.76
CA ILE A 294 -2.25 6.46 -0.69
C ILE A 294 -0.79 6.14 -0.97
N LEU A 295 0.14 6.83 -0.34
CA LEU A 295 1.57 6.59 -0.54
C LEU A 295 1.97 5.17 -0.16
N TYR A 296 1.42 4.67 0.95
CA TYR A 296 1.65 3.31 1.44
C TYR A 296 1.07 2.23 0.50
N ALA A 297 -0.15 2.39 -0.01
CA ALA A 297 -0.71 1.43 -0.96
C ALA A 297 0.08 1.40 -2.28
N VAL A 298 0.48 2.56 -2.79
CA VAL A 298 1.28 2.63 -4.02
C VAL A 298 2.66 2.02 -3.81
N SER A 299 3.31 2.18 -2.64
CA SER A 299 4.59 1.51 -2.37
C SER A 299 4.45 -0.02 -2.31
N LYS A 300 3.29 -0.52 -1.86
CA LYS A 300 2.99 -1.96 -1.83
C LYS A 300 2.48 -2.55 -3.13
N ASN A 301 2.32 -1.75 -4.20
CA ASN A 301 1.66 -2.18 -5.43
C ASN A 301 0.24 -2.73 -5.19
N GLU A 302 -0.39 -2.29 -4.09
CA GLU A 302 -1.75 -2.61 -3.66
C GLU A 302 -2.72 -1.55 -4.19
N LYS A 303 -3.97 -1.94 -4.48
CA LYS A 303 -5.03 -0.99 -4.82
C LYS A 303 -5.62 -0.41 -3.52
N LEU A 304 -5.82 0.90 -3.48
CA LEU A 304 -6.84 1.49 -2.62
C LEU A 304 -8.18 1.31 -3.31
N PHE A 305 -8.99 0.40 -2.74
CA PHE A 305 -10.35 0.05 -3.16
C PHE A 305 -10.45 -0.85 -4.41
#